data_AF-V4B8Q1-F1
#
_entry.id   AF-V4B8Q1-F1
#
_cell.length_a   1.000
_cell.length_b   1.000
_cell.length_c   1.000
_cell.angle_alpha   90.00
_cell.angle_beta   90.00
_cell.angle_gamma   90.00
#
_symmetry.space_group_name_H-M   'P 1'
#
loop_
_entity.id
_entity.type
_entity.pdbx_description
1 polymer ?
#
loop_
_entity_poly.entity_id
_entity_poly.type
_entity_poly.pdbx_seq_one_letter_code
_entity_poly.pdbx_strand_id
1 'polypeptide(L)'
;YSCYITITDRYSCYLTMTDRYSCYPTITDRYSCYLTIIDRYSCYITMTDRSIQFCYITITDRYSCYPTITGRYSCYLTITDRCSCYITITDRYSCYLTITDRYSCYITITDRYSCYLTITDRYSCYLTITDRYSFYITITGRYSCYITITGRYSCYLTITDRYSCYLTMTDRYSCYLTITDRYSFYITFTDRYSWLLPTITGRYSCYLTITDRYRCYLTITDRYSCYITITDRYSCYLTVTDRYSCYLTMTDRNSCYLTMTDRYSCYLTITDRCSFYITFTDRYSC
;
A
#
# COMPACT_ATOMS: atom_id res chain seq x y z
N TYR A 1 11.46 -16.06 -32.13
CA TYR A 1 12.81 -15.48 -32.05
C TYR A 1 12.75 -14.39 -31.00
N SER A 2 13.61 -14.45 -29.99
CA SER A 2 13.69 -13.43 -28.94
C SER A 2 14.43 -12.18 -29.44
N CYS A 3 13.98 -11.00 -29.05
CA CYS A 3 14.61 -9.72 -29.39
C CYS A 3 15.49 -9.21 -28.24
N TYR A 4 16.75 -8.90 -28.53
CA TYR A 4 17.69 -8.31 -27.56
C TYR A 4 18.13 -6.95 -28.08
N ILE A 5 17.90 -5.91 -27.26
CA ILE A 5 18.26 -4.53 -27.61
C ILE A 5 19.03 -3.93 -26.43
N THR A 6 20.21 -3.40 -26.72
CA THR A 6 21.01 -2.65 -25.75
C THR A 6 21.26 -1.25 -26.29
N ILE A 7 20.79 -0.23 -25.58
CA ILE A 7 20.98 1.18 -25.96
C ILE A 7 21.73 1.88 -24.84
N THR A 8 22.76 2.62 -25.22
CA THR A 8 23.44 3.56 -24.34
C THR A 8 23.40 4.92 -25.01
N ASP A 9 22.54 5.80 -24.52
CA ASP A 9 22.41 7.15 -25.06
C ASP A 9 22.86 8.20 -24.04
N ARG A 10 23.41 9.30 -24.55
CA ARG A 10 23.87 10.43 -23.71
C ARG A 10 22.90 11.60 -23.67
N TYR A 11 21.89 11.58 -24.54
CA TYR A 11 20.92 12.63 -24.74
C TYR A 11 19.53 12.07 -24.47
N SER A 12 18.65 12.11 -25.47
CA SER A 12 17.29 11.64 -25.36
C SER A 12 17.08 10.34 -26.15
N CYS A 13 16.66 9.29 -25.45
CA CYS A 13 16.29 8.02 -26.05
C CYS A 13 14.78 7.96 -26.28
N TYR A 14 14.37 7.74 -27.54
CA TYR A 14 12.99 7.41 -27.91
C TYR A 14 12.97 6.02 -28.54
N LEU A 15 12.32 5.07 -27.88
CA LEU A 15 12.22 3.70 -28.36
C LEU A 15 10.78 3.21 -28.30
N THR A 16 10.30 2.70 -29.43
CA THR A 16 9.07 1.93 -29.52
C THR A 16 9.42 0.51 -29.95
N MET A 17 9.01 -0.47 -29.15
CA MET A 17 9.18 -1.88 -29.48
C MET A 17 7.84 -2.58 -29.50
N THR A 18 7.63 -3.36 -30.54
CA THR A 18 6.49 -4.25 -30.65
C THR A 18 7.01 -5.64 -30.97
N ASP A 19 6.88 -6.58 -30.04
CA ASP A 19 7.36 -7.95 -30.21
C ASP A 19 6.22 -8.96 -29.99
N ARG A 20 6.31 -10.09 -30.68
CA ARG A 20 5.36 -11.21 -30.56
C ARG A 20 5.93 -12.37 -29.74
N TYR A 21 7.23 -12.39 -29.54
CA TYR A 21 8.01 -13.32 -28.74
C TYR A 21 8.54 -12.56 -27.52
N SER A 22 9.58 -13.08 -26.87
CA SER A 22 10.19 -12.41 -25.73
C SER A 22 11.14 -11.29 -26.15
N CYS A 23 11.13 -10.18 -25.42
CA CYS A 23 12.07 -9.08 -25.61
C CYS A 23 12.87 -8.74 -24.34
N TYR A 24 14.10 -8.28 -24.56
CA TYR A 24 15.08 -8.02 -23.49
C TYR A 24 15.76 -6.65 -23.71
N PRO A 25 15.03 -5.53 -23.57
CA PRO A 25 15.62 -4.21 -23.69
C PRO A 25 16.44 -3.84 -22.45
N THR A 26 17.65 -3.39 -22.69
CA THR A 26 18.54 -2.77 -21.69
C THR A 26 18.86 -1.36 -22.17
N ILE A 27 18.44 -0.34 -21.42
CA ILE A 27 18.70 1.05 -21.79
C ILE A 27 19.37 1.76 -20.63
N THR A 28 20.50 2.39 -20.97
CA THR A 28 21.16 3.36 -20.10
C THR A 28 21.03 4.73 -20.73
N ASP A 29 20.31 5.62 -20.05
CA ASP A 29 20.08 6.99 -20.48
C ASP A 29 20.62 8.00 -19.45
N ARG A 30 20.95 9.21 -19.91
CA ARG A 30 21.52 10.29 -19.08
C ARG A 30 20.67 11.56 -19.07
N TYR A 31 19.62 11.69 -19.87
CA TYR A 31 18.88 12.95 -19.99
C TYR A 31 17.38 12.74 -19.95
N SER A 32 16.80 12.14 -20.99
CA SER A 32 15.37 11.82 -21.04
C SER A 32 15.12 10.55 -21.85
N CYS A 33 14.29 9.67 -21.32
CA CYS A 33 13.95 8.43 -21.99
C CYS A 33 12.43 8.30 -22.14
N TYR A 34 12.00 7.94 -23.36
CA TYR A 34 10.63 7.59 -23.70
C TYR A 34 10.63 6.19 -24.29
N LEU A 35 10.09 5.24 -23.53
CA LEU A 35 10.04 3.84 -23.89
C LEU A 35 8.61 3.36 -23.96
N THR A 36 8.19 2.86 -25.12
CA THR A 36 6.92 2.15 -25.27
C THR A 36 7.19 0.73 -25.73
N ILE A 37 6.73 -0.25 -24.96
CA ILE A 37 6.87 -1.67 -25.27
C ILE A 37 5.50 -2.31 -25.32
N ILE A 38 5.23 -3.01 -26.41
CA ILE A 38 4.09 -3.89 -26.56
C ILE A 38 4.63 -5.29 -26.81
N ASP A 39 4.47 -6.16 -25.82
CA ASP A 39 4.96 -7.54 -25.87
C ASP A 39 3.79 -8.52 -25.69
N ARG A 40 3.85 -9.65 -26.40
CA ARG A 40 2.82 -10.70 -26.33
C ARG A 40 3.24 -11.85 -25.42
N TYR A 41 4.52 -12.04 -25.21
CA TYR A 41 5.10 -13.13 -24.45
C TYR A 41 5.75 -12.57 -23.20
N SER A 42 7.08 -12.57 -23.11
CA SER A 42 7.78 -12.13 -21.91
C SER A 42 8.74 -10.98 -22.18
N CYS A 43 8.60 -9.92 -21.40
CA CYS A 43 9.40 -8.72 -21.53
C CYS A 43 10.28 -8.51 -20.28
N TYR A 44 11.60 -8.45 -20.49
CA TYR A 44 12.59 -8.22 -19.42
C TYR A 44 13.28 -6.89 -19.64
N ILE A 45 12.88 -5.88 -18.88
CA ILE A 45 13.36 -4.52 -19.07
C ILE A 45 14.34 -4.18 -17.98
N THR A 46 15.51 -3.71 -18.36
CA THR A 46 16.44 -3.08 -17.43
C THR A 46 16.70 -1.64 -17.86
N MET A 47 16.38 -0.72 -16.96
CA MET A 47 16.56 0.72 -17.16
C MET A 47 17.46 1.25 -16.07
N THR A 48 18.55 1.86 -16.49
CA THR A 48 19.39 2.67 -15.60
C THR A 48 19.34 4.09 -16.11
N ASP A 49 18.57 4.91 -15.43
CA ASP A 49 18.45 6.31 -15.75
C ASP A 49 19.29 7.14 -14.78
N ARG A 50 20.34 7.78 -15.33
CA ARG A 50 21.16 8.77 -14.62
C ARG A 50 20.71 10.19 -14.92
N SER A 51 19.49 10.37 -15.44
CA SER A 51 18.88 11.62 -15.94
C SER A 51 19.04 12.80 -15.00
N ILE A 52 18.75 14.00 -15.54
CA ILE A 52 18.55 15.24 -14.80
C ILE A 52 17.06 15.65 -14.84
N GLN A 53 16.23 15.02 -15.69
CA GLN A 53 14.86 15.46 -15.98
C GLN A 53 13.79 14.38 -15.74
N PHE A 54 13.48 13.55 -16.75
CA PHE A 54 12.30 12.69 -16.74
C PHE A 54 12.49 11.41 -17.56
N CYS A 55 11.95 10.29 -17.08
CA CYS A 55 11.82 9.03 -17.81
C CYS A 55 10.35 8.63 -17.89
N TYR A 56 9.86 8.29 -19.08
CA TYR A 56 8.50 7.83 -19.36
C TYR A 56 8.54 6.43 -19.97
N ILE A 57 7.93 5.48 -19.29
CA ILE A 57 7.90 4.08 -19.70
C ILE A 57 6.44 3.61 -19.74
N THR A 58 6.02 3.08 -20.88
CA THR A 58 4.72 2.42 -21.06
C THR A 58 4.94 0.99 -21.52
N ILE A 59 4.43 0.03 -20.76
CA ILE A 59 4.55 -1.40 -21.08
C ILE A 59 3.16 -1.99 -21.15
N THR A 60 2.86 -2.66 -22.25
CA THR A 60 1.70 -3.52 -22.39
C THR A 60 2.19 -4.93 -22.65
N ASP A 61 1.98 -5.83 -21.70
CA ASP A 61 2.43 -7.21 -21.76
C ASP A 61 1.25 -8.18 -21.56
N ARG A 62 1.28 -9.33 -22.23
CA ARG A 62 0.20 -10.33 -22.17
C ARG A 62 0.53 -11.54 -21.30
N TYR A 63 1.80 -11.82 -21.00
CA TYR A 63 2.19 -13.01 -20.27
C TYR A 63 3.08 -12.72 -19.07
N SER A 64 4.19 -12.03 -19.23
CA SER A 64 4.99 -11.66 -18.08
C SER A 64 5.96 -10.50 -18.35
N CYS A 65 5.86 -9.43 -17.58
CA CYS A 65 6.84 -8.35 -17.59
C CYS A 65 7.70 -8.28 -16.32
N TYR A 66 8.99 -8.00 -16.50
CA TYR A 66 10.00 -7.90 -15.44
C TYR A 66 10.78 -6.58 -15.52
N PRO A 67 10.15 -5.42 -15.31
CA PRO A 67 10.86 -4.15 -15.33
C PRO A 67 11.69 -3.94 -14.05
N THR A 68 12.97 -3.70 -14.25
CA THR A 68 13.90 -3.20 -13.23
C THR A 68 14.33 -1.80 -13.61
N ILE A 69 13.90 -0.80 -12.84
CA ILE A 69 14.17 0.61 -13.12
C ILE A 69 14.94 1.22 -11.97
N THR A 70 16.08 1.80 -12.29
CA THR A 70 16.88 2.60 -11.35
C THR A 70 16.95 4.02 -11.87
N GLY A 71 16.26 4.92 -11.19
CA GLY A 71 16.15 6.33 -11.55
C GLY A 71 16.80 7.23 -10.52
N ARG A 72 17.29 8.39 -10.97
CA ARG A 72 17.69 9.46 -10.07
C ARG A 72 16.61 10.51 -9.92
N TYR A 73 15.92 10.89 -10.99
CA TYR A 73 14.96 12.00 -11.03
C TYR A 73 13.53 11.50 -11.15
N SER A 74 12.74 12.06 -12.05
CA SER A 74 11.32 11.73 -12.13
C SER A 74 11.11 10.54 -13.07
N CYS A 75 10.56 9.45 -12.57
CA CYS A 75 10.19 8.28 -13.36
C CYS A 75 8.67 8.14 -13.43
N TYR A 76 8.13 8.03 -14.65
CA TYR A 76 6.72 7.75 -14.93
C TYR A 76 6.61 6.37 -15.57
N LEU A 77 5.93 5.45 -14.91
CA LEU A 77 5.74 4.08 -15.39
C LEU A 77 4.27 3.74 -15.47
N THR A 78 3.83 3.35 -16.66
CA THR A 78 2.50 2.76 -16.88
C THR A 78 2.66 1.33 -17.33
N ILE A 79 2.09 0.39 -16.60
CA ILE A 79 2.12 -1.05 -16.92
C ILE A 79 0.69 -1.57 -17.02
N THR A 80 0.41 -2.24 -18.12
CA THR A 80 -0.75 -3.12 -18.26
C THR A 80 -0.25 -4.53 -18.51
N ASP A 81 -0.39 -5.40 -17.51
CA ASP A 81 -0.03 -6.82 -17.62
C ASP A 81 -1.30 -7.67 -17.49
N ARG A 82 -1.32 -8.82 -18.17
CA ARG A 82 -2.45 -9.75 -18.09
C ARG A 82 -2.20 -10.88 -17.10
N CYS A 83 -0.96 -11.33 -16.92
CA CYS A 83 -0.61 -12.61 -16.33
C CYS A 83 0.35 -12.47 -15.14
N SER A 84 1.51 -11.85 -15.31
CA SER A 84 2.44 -11.67 -14.19
C SER A 84 3.36 -10.47 -14.36
N CYS A 85 3.31 -9.50 -13.44
CA CYS A 85 4.26 -8.40 -13.37
C CYS A 85 5.20 -8.52 -12.17
N TYR A 86 6.50 -8.39 -12.40
CA TYR A 86 7.52 -8.33 -11.36
C TYR A 86 8.32 -7.03 -11.51
N ILE A 87 7.97 -6.04 -10.68
CA ILE A 87 8.43 -4.67 -10.80
C ILE A 87 9.41 -4.38 -9.68
N THR A 88 10.63 -3.98 -10.02
CA THR A 88 11.61 -3.47 -9.06
C THR A 88 12.00 -2.05 -9.43
N ILE A 89 11.76 -1.11 -8.52
CA ILE A 89 12.05 0.30 -8.73
C ILE A 89 12.90 0.82 -7.59
N THR A 90 14.00 1.46 -7.94
CA THR A 90 14.77 2.30 -7.02
C THR A 90 14.81 3.70 -7.59
N ASP A 91 14.17 4.64 -6.92
CA ASP A 91 14.19 6.04 -7.33
C ASP A 91 14.68 6.95 -6.20
N ARG A 92 15.31 8.07 -6.56
CA ARG A 92 15.77 9.05 -5.58
C ARG A 92 14.76 10.16 -5.38
N TYR A 93 14.17 10.75 -6.41
CA TYR A 93 13.38 11.99 -6.30
C TYR A 93 11.87 11.78 -6.41
N SER A 94 11.40 11.21 -7.51
CA SER A 94 9.97 11.02 -7.69
C SER A 94 9.66 9.85 -8.62
N CYS A 95 8.83 8.93 -8.14
CA CYS A 95 8.26 7.89 -8.98
C CYS A 95 6.73 7.99 -9.05
N TYR A 96 6.21 7.91 -10.27
CA TYR A 96 4.79 7.93 -10.59
C TYR A 96 4.43 6.65 -11.34
N LEU A 97 3.64 5.80 -10.70
CA LEU A 97 3.41 4.43 -11.14
C LEU A 97 1.90 4.19 -11.28
N THR A 98 1.49 3.74 -12.47
CA THR A 98 0.14 3.24 -12.72
C THR A 98 0.24 1.82 -13.23
N ILE A 99 -0.28 0.87 -12.44
CA ILE A 99 -0.17 -0.55 -12.74
C ILE A 99 -1.58 -1.14 -12.79
N THR A 100 -1.92 -1.75 -13.91
CA THR A 100 -3.10 -2.59 -14.06
C THR A 100 -2.63 -4.01 -14.33
N ASP A 101 -2.90 -4.91 -13.40
CA ASP A 101 -2.62 -6.33 -13.57
C ASP A 101 -3.90 -7.16 -13.41
N ARG A 102 -3.94 -8.29 -14.11
CA ARG A 102 -5.08 -9.20 -14.00
C ARG A 102 -4.82 -10.37 -13.09
N TYR A 103 -3.64 -10.98 -13.03
CA TYR A 103 -3.44 -12.28 -12.37
C TYR A 103 -2.47 -12.22 -11.17
N SER A 104 -1.26 -11.71 -11.35
CA SER A 104 -0.31 -11.57 -10.25
C SER A 104 0.62 -10.39 -10.47
N CYS A 105 0.72 -9.51 -9.48
CA CYS A 105 1.74 -8.46 -9.48
C CYS A 105 2.58 -8.49 -8.21
N TYR A 106 3.89 -8.41 -8.40
CA TYR A 106 4.90 -8.32 -7.35
C TYR A 106 5.67 -7.03 -7.55
N ILE A 107 5.60 -6.14 -6.56
CA ILE A 107 6.14 -4.79 -6.67
C ILE A 107 7.04 -4.53 -5.48
N THR A 108 8.29 -4.18 -5.77
CA THR A 108 9.24 -3.68 -4.77
C THR A 108 9.68 -2.28 -5.17
N ILE A 109 9.38 -1.29 -4.33
CA ILE A 109 9.77 0.11 -4.54
C ILE A 109 10.62 0.58 -3.37
N THR A 110 11.78 1.13 -3.71
CA THR A 110 12.57 1.94 -2.78
C THR A 110 12.61 3.36 -3.31
N ASP A 111 11.93 4.26 -2.63
CA ASP A 111 11.96 5.69 -2.95
C ASP A 111 12.61 6.48 -1.80
N ARG A 112 13.20 7.62 -2.12
CA ARG A 112 13.72 8.51 -1.09
C ARG A 112 12.78 9.69 -0.84
N TYR A 113 12.26 10.35 -1.86
CA TYR A 113 11.61 11.66 -1.74
C TYR A 113 10.09 11.62 -1.95
N SER A 114 9.59 11.00 -3.01
CA SER A 114 8.16 10.95 -3.28
C SER A 114 7.75 9.77 -4.17
N CYS A 115 6.82 8.95 -3.68
CA CYS A 115 6.23 7.86 -4.47
C CYS A 115 4.72 8.05 -4.65
N TYR A 116 4.26 8.04 -5.89
CA TYR A 116 2.85 8.05 -6.26
C TYR A 116 2.52 6.75 -6.98
N LEU A 117 1.64 5.95 -6.38
CA LEU A 117 1.34 4.61 -6.88
C LEU A 117 -0.17 4.38 -6.96
N THR A 118 -0.63 3.99 -8.14
CA THR A 118 -1.98 3.47 -8.35
C THR A 118 -1.89 2.05 -8.86
N ILE A 119 -2.47 1.10 -8.12
CA ILE A 119 -2.54 -0.30 -8.53
C ILE A 119 -4.01 -0.71 -8.64
N THR A 120 -4.36 -1.30 -9.78
CA THR A 120 -5.57 -2.09 -9.94
C THR A 120 -5.16 -3.53 -10.22
N ASP A 121 -5.44 -4.43 -9.28
CA ASP A 121 -5.22 -5.86 -9.45
C ASP A 121 -6.54 -6.62 -9.29
N ARG A 122 -6.67 -7.71 -10.05
CA ARG A 122 -7.83 -8.60 -9.93
C ARG A 122 -7.55 -9.79 -9.01
N TYR A 123 -6.42 -10.49 -9.10
CA TYR A 123 -6.24 -11.77 -8.40
C TYR A 123 -5.25 -11.71 -7.24
N SER A 124 -4.00 -11.30 -7.48
CA SER A 124 -3.02 -11.20 -6.39
C SER A 124 -2.07 -10.03 -6.57
N CYS A 125 -1.94 -9.22 -5.52
CA CYS A 125 -0.98 -8.13 -5.45
C CYS A 125 -0.07 -8.30 -4.22
N TYR A 126 1.23 -8.28 -4.44
CA TYR A 126 2.25 -8.27 -3.41
C TYR A 126 3.06 -6.99 -3.54
N LEU A 127 2.96 -6.11 -2.55
CA LEU A 127 3.58 -4.80 -2.56
C LEU A 127 4.53 -4.65 -1.37
N THR A 128 5.78 -4.32 -1.65
CA THR A 128 6.76 -3.88 -0.65
C THR A 128 7.24 -2.48 -1.00
N ILE A 129 7.06 -1.53 -0.08
CA ILE A 129 7.54 -0.16 -0.24
C ILE A 129 8.43 0.23 0.93
N THR A 130 9.56 0.81 0.58
CA THR A 130 10.40 1.57 1.51
C THR A 130 10.47 2.99 0.99
N ASP A 131 9.90 3.94 1.73
CA ASP A 131 9.97 5.35 1.41
C ASP A 131 10.45 6.16 2.61
N ARG A 132 11.25 7.20 2.34
CA ARG A 132 11.76 8.06 3.40
C ARG A 132 10.88 9.28 3.61
N TYR A 133 10.44 9.99 2.58
CA TYR A 133 9.81 11.30 2.75
C TYR A 133 8.30 11.27 2.55
N SER A 134 7.79 10.95 1.36
CA SER A 134 6.35 10.88 1.16
C SER A 134 5.92 9.78 0.21
N PHE A 135 4.78 9.16 0.50
CA PHE A 135 4.09 8.34 -0.48
C PHE A 135 2.57 8.54 -0.48
N TYR A 136 2.01 8.36 -1.67
CA TYR A 136 0.59 8.40 -1.96
C TYR A 136 0.23 7.15 -2.75
N ILE A 137 -0.47 6.23 -2.10
CA ILE A 137 -0.76 4.92 -2.66
C ILE A 137 -2.27 4.69 -2.69
N THR A 138 -2.77 4.32 -3.86
CA THR A 138 -4.13 3.81 -4.04
C THR A 138 -4.08 2.40 -4.58
N ILE A 139 -4.67 1.45 -3.86
CA ILE A 139 -4.74 0.04 -4.27
C ILE A 139 -6.20 -0.37 -4.35
N THR A 140 -6.60 -0.87 -5.51
CA THR A 140 -7.88 -1.53 -5.71
C THR A 140 -7.62 -2.99 -6.07
N GLY A 141 -7.94 -3.88 -5.13
CA GLY A 141 -7.82 -5.32 -5.28
C GLY A 141 -9.18 -6.00 -5.33
N ARG A 142 -9.23 -7.21 -5.89
CA ARG A 142 -10.42 -8.06 -5.78
C ARG A 142 -10.19 -9.26 -4.89
N TYR A 143 -9.22 -10.12 -5.17
CA TYR A 143 -9.07 -11.39 -4.43
C TYR A 143 -8.08 -11.33 -3.27
N SER A 144 -6.82 -10.94 -3.50
CA SER A 144 -5.82 -10.91 -2.43
C SER A 144 -4.81 -9.79 -2.61
N CYS A 145 -4.62 -9.01 -1.54
CA CYS A 145 -3.57 -7.99 -1.46
C CYS A 145 -2.69 -8.24 -0.23
N TYR A 146 -1.37 -8.29 -0.43
CA TYR A 146 -0.36 -8.38 0.61
C TYR A 146 0.55 -7.18 0.52
N ILE A 147 0.51 -6.32 1.53
CA ILE A 147 1.15 -5.02 1.48
C ILE A 147 2.05 -4.87 2.71
N THR A 148 3.32 -4.57 2.46
CA THR A 148 4.30 -4.19 3.49
C THR A 148 4.86 -2.83 3.15
N ILE A 149 4.69 -1.85 4.05
CA ILE A 149 5.23 -0.51 3.83
C ILE A 149 6.01 -0.05 5.06
N THR A 150 7.17 0.52 4.77
CA THR A 150 8.05 1.17 5.73
C THR A 150 8.18 2.63 5.31
N GLY A 151 7.54 3.51 6.07
CA GLY A 151 7.56 4.95 5.90
C GLY A 151 8.38 5.63 6.99
N ARG A 152 8.78 6.88 6.74
CA ARG A 152 9.34 7.71 7.81
C ARG A 152 8.54 8.98 8.04
N TYR A 153 8.33 9.82 7.03
CA TYR A 153 7.76 11.17 7.23
C TYR A 153 6.26 11.25 6.98
N SER A 154 5.77 11.03 5.75
CA SER A 154 4.34 11.12 5.47
C SER A 154 3.82 10.00 4.58
N CYS A 155 2.71 9.41 5.01
CA CYS A 155 2.15 8.21 4.41
C CYS A 155 0.66 8.40 4.11
N TYR A 156 0.25 8.32 2.86
CA TYR A 156 -1.16 8.35 2.47
C TYR A 156 -1.51 7.07 1.73
N LEU A 157 -2.39 6.26 2.33
CA LEU A 157 -2.76 4.95 1.80
C LEU A 157 -4.27 4.81 1.72
N THR A 158 -4.77 4.49 0.53
CA THR A 158 -6.16 4.09 0.30
C THR A 158 -6.18 2.68 -0.27
N ILE A 159 -6.81 1.74 0.44
CA ILE A 159 -6.97 0.37 -0.03
C ILE A 159 -8.45 0.05 -0.11
N THR A 160 -8.87 -0.45 -1.26
CA THR A 160 -10.17 -1.10 -1.44
C THR A 160 -9.92 -2.53 -1.89
N ASP A 161 -10.28 -3.50 -1.06
CA ASP A 161 -10.26 -4.90 -1.44
C ASP A 161 -11.66 -5.52 -1.31
N ARG A 162 -11.90 -6.62 -2.03
CA ARG A 162 -13.17 -7.34 -1.89
C ARG A 162 -13.01 -8.51 -0.95
N TYR A 163 -11.98 -9.34 -1.07
CA TYR A 163 -11.91 -10.66 -0.43
C TYR A 163 -10.90 -10.73 0.72
N SER A 164 -9.64 -10.34 0.48
CA SER A 164 -8.60 -10.45 1.51
C SER A 164 -7.52 -9.39 1.36
N CYS A 165 -7.29 -8.63 2.43
CA CYS A 165 -6.19 -7.68 2.51
C CYS A 165 -5.34 -7.92 3.75
N TYR A 166 -4.03 -8.12 3.55
CA TYR A 166 -3.03 -8.20 4.59
C TYR A 166 -2.13 -6.97 4.50
N LEU A 167 -2.09 -6.18 5.56
CA LEU A 167 -1.32 -4.95 5.61
C LEU A 167 -0.39 -4.97 6.82
N THR A 168 0.90 -4.79 6.58
CA THR A 168 1.90 -4.49 7.59
C THR A 168 2.49 -3.12 7.31
N MET A 169 2.40 -2.24 8.31
CA MET A 169 2.84 -0.86 8.19
C MET A 169 3.70 -0.48 9.37
N THR A 170 4.82 0.15 9.04
CA THR A 170 5.64 0.86 10.02
C THR A 170 5.80 2.29 9.53
N ASP A 171 5.41 3.27 10.34
CA ASP A 171 5.72 4.67 10.09
C ASP A 171 6.37 5.29 11.32
N ARG A 172 7.04 6.44 11.12
CA ARG A 172 7.62 7.19 12.23
C ARG A 172 6.80 8.42 12.55
N TYR A 173 6.30 9.19 11.58
CA TYR A 173 5.83 10.55 11.83
C TYR A 173 4.34 10.72 11.62
N SER A 174 3.86 10.57 10.38
CA SER A 174 2.45 10.75 10.07
C SER A 174 1.95 9.78 9.01
N CYS A 175 0.82 9.14 9.31
CA CYS A 175 0.10 8.35 8.33
C CYS A 175 -1.41 8.53 8.40
N TYR A 176 -2.00 8.53 7.19
CA TYR A 176 -3.41 8.57 6.89
C TYR A 176 -3.77 7.30 6.11
N LEU A 177 -4.71 6.52 6.65
CA LEU A 177 -5.07 5.20 6.12
C LEU A 177 -6.58 5.05 5.95
N THR A 178 -7.05 4.93 4.71
CA THR A 178 -8.42 4.50 4.45
C THR A 178 -8.43 3.08 3.94
N ILE A 179 -9.14 2.19 4.64
CA ILE A 179 -9.33 0.80 4.21
C ILE A 179 -10.81 0.50 4.10
N THR A 180 -11.20 -0.02 2.95
CA THR A 180 -12.50 -0.64 2.74
C THR A 180 -12.28 -2.06 2.29
N ASP A 181 -12.74 -3.02 3.09
CA ASP A 181 -12.74 -4.42 2.70
C ASP A 181 -14.11 -5.06 2.93
N ARG A 182 -14.51 -5.96 2.04
CA ARG A 182 -15.80 -6.64 2.16
C ARG A 182 -15.71 -7.92 2.99
N TYR A 183 -14.69 -8.75 2.87
CA TYR A 183 -14.68 -10.07 3.50
C TYR A 183 -13.69 -10.19 4.68
N SER A 184 -12.40 -10.01 4.45
CA SER A 184 -11.41 -10.12 5.51
C SER A 184 -10.28 -9.14 5.34
N PHE A 185 -9.91 -8.47 6.42
CA PHE A 185 -8.63 -7.78 6.49
C PHE A 185 -7.87 -8.09 7.77
N TYR A 186 -6.54 -8.07 7.64
CA TYR A 186 -5.59 -8.22 8.72
C TYR A 186 -4.61 -7.07 8.64
N ILE A 187 -4.59 -6.23 9.66
CA ILE A 187 -3.73 -5.05 9.70
C ILE A 187 -2.86 -5.12 10.95
N THR A 188 -1.55 -5.03 10.73
CA THR A 188 -0.57 -4.70 11.77
C THR A 188 -0.02 -3.32 11.48
N PHE A 189 -0.15 -2.43 12.45
CA PHE A 189 0.27 -1.05 12.33
C PHE A 189 1.13 -0.64 13.50
N THR A 190 2.26 -0.02 13.18
CA THR A 190 3.20 0.54 14.17
C THR A 190 3.51 1.98 13.79
N ASP A 191 3.22 2.92 14.68
CA ASP A 191 3.68 4.31 14.56
C ASP A 191 4.40 4.77 15.80
N ARG A 192 5.22 5.81 15.61
CA ARG A 192 5.81 6.54 16.70
C ARG A 192 4.99 7.77 17.02
N TYR A 193 4.83 8.75 16.13
CA TYR A 193 4.45 10.12 16.51
C TYR A 193 2.98 10.51 16.37
N SER A 194 2.33 10.22 15.25
CA SER A 194 0.96 10.61 15.07
C SER A 194 0.29 9.85 13.95
N TRP A 195 -0.84 9.24 14.29
CA TRP A 195 -1.72 8.58 13.37
C TRP A 195 -3.03 9.37 13.26
N LEU A 196 -3.21 10.11 12.17
CA LEU A 196 -4.39 10.96 11.97
C LEU A 196 -5.42 10.27 11.06
N LEU A 197 -6.60 10.02 11.64
CA LEU A 197 -7.85 9.69 10.94
C LEU A 197 -7.79 8.51 9.96
N PRO A 198 -7.38 7.31 10.39
CA PRO A 198 -7.72 6.11 9.68
C PRO A 198 -9.25 5.92 9.69
N THR A 199 -9.80 5.50 8.57
CA THR A 199 -11.17 4.97 8.53
C THR A 199 -11.08 3.56 8.00
N ILE A 200 -11.41 2.61 8.86
CA ILE A 200 -11.40 1.19 8.51
C ILE A 200 -12.84 0.73 8.47
N THR A 201 -13.26 0.30 7.28
CA THR A 201 -14.60 -0.22 7.05
C THR A 201 -14.49 -1.68 6.60
N GLY A 202 -15.01 -2.58 7.43
CA GLY A 202 -15.16 -3.99 7.15
C GLY A 202 -16.62 -4.38 7.00
N ARG A 203 -16.85 -5.56 6.44
CA ARG A 203 -18.16 -6.19 6.53
C ARG A 203 -18.12 -7.51 7.29
N TYR A 204 -17.30 -8.48 6.89
CA TYR A 204 -17.36 -9.82 7.50
C TYR A 204 -16.36 -10.05 8.64
N SER A 205 -15.09 -9.70 8.45
CA SER A 205 -14.07 -9.92 9.48
C SER A 205 -12.95 -8.90 9.44
N CYS A 206 -12.62 -8.40 10.62
CA CYS A 206 -11.64 -7.35 10.84
C CYS A 206 -10.66 -7.81 11.91
N TYR A 207 -9.37 -7.87 11.59
CA TYR A 207 -8.32 -8.14 12.57
C TYR A 207 -7.33 -6.99 12.56
N LEU A 208 -7.21 -6.33 13.70
CA LEU A 208 -6.42 -5.11 13.85
C LEU A 208 -5.50 -5.19 15.06
N THR A 209 -4.24 -4.88 14.79
CA THR A 209 -3.15 -4.80 15.78
C THR A 209 -2.49 -3.45 15.60
N ILE A 210 -2.66 -2.55 16.56
CA ILE A 210 -2.07 -1.22 16.53
C ILE A 210 -1.13 -1.04 17.71
N THR A 211 0.06 -0.56 17.40
CA THR A 211 1.00 -0.04 18.38
C THR A 211 1.28 1.41 18.01
N ASP A 212 0.90 2.33 18.89
CA ASP A 212 1.30 3.72 18.75
C ASP A 212 2.04 4.17 20.01
N ARG A 213 2.89 5.18 19.86
CA ARG A 213 3.57 5.77 21.00
C ARG A 213 2.91 7.07 21.44
N TYR A 214 2.46 7.93 20.54
CA TYR A 214 2.17 9.33 20.85
C TYR A 214 0.69 9.72 20.70
N ARG A 215 0.09 9.55 19.52
CA ARG A 215 -1.31 9.88 19.28
C ARG A 215 -1.94 8.93 18.25
N CYS A 216 -2.91 8.13 18.69
CA CYS A 216 -3.82 7.40 17.79
C CYS A 216 -5.20 8.04 17.74
N TYR A 217 -5.67 8.38 16.54
CA TYR A 217 -7.08 8.56 16.24
C TYR A 217 -7.53 7.37 15.39
N LEU A 218 -8.66 6.74 15.68
CA LEU A 218 -9.11 5.59 14.91
C LEU A 218 -10.62 5.46 14.87
N THR A 219 -11.17 5.33 13.66
CA THR A 219 -12.57 4.99 13.45
C THR A 219 -12.67 3.65 12.74
N ILE A 220 -13.35 2.70 13.38
CA ILE A 220 -13.60 1.38 12.83
C ILE A 220 -15.10 1.18 12.73
N THR A 221 -15.55 0.73 11.58
CA THR A 221 -16.90 0.25 11.39
C THR A 221 -16.84 -1.17 10.83
N ASP A 222 -17.40 -2.13 11.54
CA ASP A 222 -17.59 -3.48 11.01
C ASP A 222 -19.04 -3.93 11.18
N ARG A 223 -19.44 -4.92 10.38
CA ARG A 223 -20.78 -5.49 10.49
C ARG A 223 -20.80 -6.76 11.33
N TYR A 224 -19.86 -7.69 11.15
CA TYR A 224 -20.02 -9.06 11.66
C TYR A 224 -19.04 -9.42 12.78
N SER A 225 -17.74 -9.25 12.57
CA SER A 225 -16.75 -9.64 13.56
C SER A 225 -15.52 -8.73 13.51
N CYS A 226 -15.22 -8.10 14.64
CA CYS A 226 -14.09 -7.21 14.78
C CYS A 226 -13.21 -7.59 15.96
N TYR A 227 -11.95 -7.91 15.70
CA TYR A 227 -10.92 -8.21 16.69
C TYR A 227 -9.87 -7.10 16.67
N ILE A 228 -9.79 -6.34 17.75
CA ILE A 228 -8.93 -5.17 17.85
C ILE A 228 -8.04 -5.31 19.08
N THR A 229 -6.75 -5.10 18.85
CA THR A 229 -5.73 -4.97 19.90
C THR A 229 -5.02 -3.64 19.69
N ILE A 230 -5.04 -2.77 20.69
CA ILE A 230 -4.31 -1.50 20.65
C ILE A 230 -3.42 -1.39 21.87
N THR A 231 -2.19 -0.99 21.59
CA THR A 231 -1.22 -0.56 22.60
C THR A 231 -0.88 0.89 22.29
N ASP A 232 -1.20 1.79 23.21
CA ASP A 232 -0.80 3.18 23.14
C ASP A 232 -0.04 3.61 24.41
N ARG A 233 0.73 4.68 24.32
CA ARG A 233 1.50 5.21 25.45
C ARG A 233 1.07 6.61 25.87
N TYR A 234 0.47 7.44 25.02
CA TYR A 234 0.26 8.86 25.35
C TYR A 234 -1.18 9.31 25.18
N SER A 235 -1.80 9.09 24.03
CA SER A 235 -3.20 9.43 23.83
C SER A 235 -3.85 8.62 22.71
N CYS A 236 -4.96 7.95 23.02
CA CYS A 236 -5.75 7.26 22.01
C CYS A 236 -7.21 7.70 21.99
N TYR A 237 -7.73 7.95 20.78
CA TYR A 237 -9.11 8.28 20.50
C TYR A 237 -9.67 7.22 19.56
N LEU A 238 -10.47 6.31 20.12
CA LEU A 238 -11.02 5.17 19.40
C LEU A 238 -12.54 5.32 19.30
N THR A 239 -13.07 5.21 18.08
CA THR A 239 -14.48 5.00 17.81
C THR A 239 -14.66 3.67 17.11
N VAL A 240 -15.41 2.74 17.70
CA VAL A 240 -15.79 1.49 17.05
C VAL A 240 -17.30 1.39 16.98
N THR A 241 -17.80 1.10 15.79
CA THR A 241 -19.18 0.66 15.61
C THR A 241 -19.17 -0.74 15.04
N ASP A 242 -19.66 -1.70 15.81
CA ASP A 242 -19.90 -3.06 15.35
C ASP A 242 -21.40 -3.38 15.44
N ARG A 243 -21.87 -4.34 14.65
CA ARG A 243 -23.26 -4.79 14.72
C ARG A 243 -23.40 -6.12 15.42
N TYR A 244 -22.50 -7.08 15.25
CA TYR A 244 -22.69 -8.45 15.73
C TYR A 244 -21.70 -8.86 16.82
N SER A 245 -20.40 -8.71 16.62
CA SER A 245 -19.40 -9.13 17.59
C SER A 245 -18.12 -8.30 17.54
N CYS A 246 -17.83 -7.62 18.65
CA CYS A 246 -16.56 -6.90 18.83
C CYS A 246 -15.75 -7.47 19.99
N TYR A 247 -14.47 -7.73 19.76
CA TYR A 247 -13.47 -8.07 20.76
C TYR A 247 -12.41 -6.99 20.76
N LEU A 248 -12.37 -6.20 21.83
CA LEU A 248 -11.45 -5.08 21.97
C LEU A 248 -10.55 -5.29 23.20
N THR A 249 -9.24 -5.31 22.94
CA THR A 249 -8.19 -5.26 23.96
C THR A 249 -7.45 -3.93 23.82
N MET A 250 -7.44 -3.14 24.89
CA MET A 250 -6.76 -1.85 24.94
C MET A 250 -5.76 -1.85 26.09
N THR A 251 -4.54 -1.43 25.78
CA THR A 251 -3.53 -1.07 26.77
C THR A 251 -3.12 0.36 26.51
N ASP A 252 -3.39 1.26 27.46
CA ASP A 252 -2.93 2.63 27.41
C ASP A 252 -2.18 3.00 28.70
N ARG A 253 -1.30 4.00 28.62
CA ARG A 253 -0.54 4.47 29.80
C ARG A 253 -0.99 5.82 30.33
N ASN A 254 -1.68 6.65 29.55
CA ASN A 254 -1.82 8.07 29.85
C ASN A 254 -3.26 8.58 29.65
N SER A 255 -3.75 8.62 28.41
CA SER A 255 -5.13 9.02 28.14
C SER A 255 -5.78 8.22 27.03
N CYS A 256 -6.97 7.67 27.29
CA CYS A 256 -7.74 7.00 26.28
C CYS A 256 -9.22 7.43 26.30
N TYR A 257 -9.73 7.76 25.11
CA TYR A 257 -11.11 8.09 24.83
C TYR A 257 -11.68 7.01 23.92
N LEU A 258 -12.65 6.27 24.44
CA LEU A 258 -13.30 5.17 23.77
C LEU A 258 -14.78 5.48 23.54
N THR A 259 -15.22 5.43 22.28
CA THR A 259 -16.63 5.42 21.90
C THR A 259 -16.94 4.10 21.24
N MET A 260 -17.83 3.32 21.86
CA MET A 260 -18.25 2.02 21.37
C MET A 260 -19.74 2.02 21.14
N THR A 261 -20.16 1.59 19.96
CA THR A 261 -21.54 1.24 19.68
C THR A 261 -21.57 -0.20 19.20
N ASP A 262 -22.21 -1.07 19.98
CA ASP A 262 -22.49 -2.44 19.59
C ASP A 262 -24.01 -2.67 19.55
N ARG A 263 -24.46 -3.71 18.87
CA ARG A 263 -25.86 -4.12 18.90
C ARG A 263 -26.06 -5.48 19.58
N TYR A 264 -25.16 -6.45 19.42
CA TYR A 264 -25.41 -7.82 19.89
C TYR A 264 -24.38 -8.34 20.90
N SER A 265 -23.07 -8.16 20.69
CA SER A 265 -22.06 -8.67 21.63
C SER A 265 -20.76 -7.89 21.57
N CYS A 266 -20.29 -7.45 22.73
CA CYS A 266 -19.00 -6.78 22.88
C CYS A 266 -18.22 -7.37 24.05
N TYR A 267 -16.96 -7.74 23.79
CA TYR A 267 -15.99 -8.17 24.79
C TYR A 267 -14.89 -7.13 24.90
N LEU A 268 -14.77 -6.51 26.07
CA LEU A 268 -13.87 -5.40 26.30
C LEU A 268 -12.89 -5.72 27.42
N THR A 269 -11.60 -5.57 27.14
CA THR A 269 -10.53 -5.64 28.14
C THR A 269 -9.68 -4.40 28.02
N ILE A 270 -9.67 -3.59 29.08
CA ILE A 270 -8.92 -2.33 29.12
C ILE A 270 -7.96 -2.39 30.29
N THR A 271 -6.72 -2.02 30.00
CA THR A 271 -5.72 -1.70 31.01
C THR A 271 -5.28 -0.27 30.76
N ASP A 272 -5.57 0.60 31.72
CA ASP A 272 -5.11 1.99 31.71
C ASP A 272 -4.40 2.31 33.02
N ARG A 273 -3.42 3.21 32.96
CA ARG A 273 -2.66 3.66 34.15
C ARG A 273 -3.08 5.02 34.69
N CYS A 274 -3.70 5.86 33.87
CA CYS A 274 -3.88 7.27 34.21
C CYS A 274 -5.33 7.73 34.00
N SER A 275 -5.74 8.04 32.77
CA SER A 275 -7.06 8.58 32.47
C SER A 275 -7.78 7.82 31.36
N PHE A 276 -9.01 7.40 31.65
CA PHE A 276 -9.83 6.65 30.71
C PHE A 276 -11.26 7.20 30.68
N TYR A 277 -11.75 7.49 29.48
CA TYR A 277 -13.11 7.92 29.20
C TYR A 277 -13.78 6.94 28.24
N ILE A 278 -14.93 6.41 28.64
CA ILE A 278 -15.72 5.49 27.82
C ILE A 278 -17.14 5.99 27.63
N THR A 279 -17.60 5.94 26.40
CA THR A 279 -19.02 5.98 26.04
C THR A 279 -19.36 4.66 25.38
N PHE A 280 -20.34 3.95 25.95
CA PHE A 280 -20.75 2.63 25.49
C PHE A 280 -22.25 2.64 25.25
N THR A 281 -22.67 2.32 24.02
CA THR A 281 -24.08 2.14 23.66
C THR A 281 -24.27 0.73 23.16
N ASP A 282 -25.15 -0.02 23.84
CA ASP A 282 -25.53 -1.37 23.47
C ASP A 282 -27.04 -1.49 23.45
N ARG A 283 -27.55 -2.27 22.49
CA ARG A 283 -28.98 -2.47 22.29
C ARG A 283 -29.46 -3.83 22.78
N TYR A 284 -28.60 -4.85 22.89
CA TYR A 284 -29.02 -6.21 23.23
C TYR A 284 -28.09 -7.02 24.15
N SER A 285 -26.87 -6.58 24.52
CA SER A 285 -26.04 -7.29 25.53
C SER A 285 -25.89 -6.58 26.89
N CYS A 286 -26.03 -7.38 27.95
CA CYS A 286 -25.57 -7.19 29.33
C CYS A 286 -24.54 -8.28 29.62
#